data_AF-A0A314UMQ3-F1
#
_entry.id   AF-A0A314UMQ3-F1
#
_cell.length_a   1.000
_cell.length_b   1.000
_cell.length_c   1.000
_cell.angle_alpha   90.00
_cell.angle_beta   90.00
_cell.angle_gamma   90.00
#
_symmetry.space_group_name_H-M   'P 1'
#
loop_
_entity.id
_entity.type
_entity.pdbx_description
1 polymer ?
#
loop_
_entity_poly.entity_id
_entity_poly.type
_entity_poly.pdbx_seq_one_letter_code
_entity_poly.pdbx_strand_id
1 'polypeptide(L)'
;MQLLKDQLANTVNHLHTVFGTHVFIAICRGYWDRMGQDVLSFLENRKENRSWYKGSRIAVSILDDTFASQMQQLLGNALQEKDLEPPRSIMEVRSMLCKDAANHKDNTYYF
;
A
#
# COMPACT_ATOMS: atom_id res chain seq x y z
N MET A 1 -7.34 0.51 12.26
CA MET A 1 -7.09 0.19 10.84
C MET A 1 -8.32 -0.31 10.08
N GLN A 2 -9.29 -0.97 10.74
CA GLN A 2 -10.51 -1.46 10.08
C GLN A 2 -11.33 -0.37 9.38
N LEU A 3 -11.49 0.80 10.01
CA LEU A 3 -12.17 1.95 9.40
C LEU A 3 -11.56 2.36 8.05
N LEU A 4 -10.23 2.37 7.94
CA LEU A 4 -9.54 2.71 6.68
C LEU A 4 -9.87 1.68 5.59
N LYS A 5 -9.82 0.40 5.95
CA LYS A 5 -10.15 -0.70 5.03
C LYS A 5 -11.59 -0.58 4.53
N ASP A 6 -12.55 -0.36 5.42
CA ASP A 6 -13.96 -0.26 5.06
C ASP A 6 -14.24 0.94 4.16
N GLN A 7 -13.66 2.11 4.48
CA GLN A 7 -13.75 3.31 3.65
C GLN A 7 -13.15 3.08 2.27
N LEU A 8 -11.99 2.44 2.20
CA LEU A 8 -11.31 2.16 0.94
C LEU A 8 -12.10 1.18 0.07
N ALA A 9 -12.60 0.09 0.66
CA ALA A 9 -13.44 -0.87 -0.04
C ALA A 9 -14.72 -0.22 -0.59
N ASN A 10 -15.42 0.58 0.23
CA ASN A 10 -16.62 1.29 -0.22
C ASN A 10 -16.32 2.27 -1.36
N THR A 11 -15.21 2.98 -1.28
CA THR A 11 -14.77 3.90 -2.32
C THR A 11 -14.49 3.15 -3.62
N VAL A 12 -13.72 2.06 -3.58
CA VAL A 12 -13.40 1.25 -4.78
C VAL A 12 -14.67 0.67 -5.39
N ASN A 13 -15.59 0.15 -4.58
CA ASN A 13 -16.88 -0.35 -5.07
C ASN A 13 -17.69 0.74 -5.78
N HIS A 14 -17.73 1.94 -5.21
CA HIS A 14 -18.42 3.07 -5.84
C HIS A 14 -17.75 3.49 -7.16
N LEU A 15 -16.41 3.58 -7.20
CA LEU A 15 -15.67 3.91 -8.42
C LEU A 15 -16.00 2.92 -9.55
N HIS A 16 -16.13 1.63 -9.24
CA HIS A 16 -16.49 0.61 -10.21
C HIS A 16 -17.89 0.80 -10.81
N THR A 17 -18.84 1.33 -10.04
CA THR A 17 -20.19 1.61 -10.56
C THR A 17 -20.26 2.82 -11.51
N VAL A 18 -19.26 3.71 -11.44
CA VAL A 18 -19.26 4.99 -12.17
C VAL A 18 -18.35 4.94 -13.40
N PHE A 19 -17.21 4.24 -13.31
CA PHE A 19 -16.18 4.26 -14.34
C PHE A 19 -16.13 2.97 -15.15
N GLY A 20 -15.87 3.09 -16.46
CA GLY A 20 -15.53 1.94 -17.29
C GLY A 20 -14.20 1.30 -16.87
N THR A 21 -14.01 0.02 -17.18
CA THR A 21 -12.91 -0.84 -16.67
C THR A 21 -11.53 -0.19 -16.74
N HIS A 22 -11.12 0.38 -17.87
CA HIS A 22 -9.79 0.99 -18.00
C HIS A 22 -9.61 2.23 -17.12
N VAL A 23 -10.65 3.08 -17.01
CA VAL A 23 -10.62 4.28 -16.17
C VAL A 23 -10.65 3.89 -14.70
N PHE A 24 -11.46 2.90 -14.34
CA PHE A 24 -11.50 2.33 -13.00
C PHE A 24 -10.12 1.81 -12.55
N ILE A 25 -9.44 1.01 -13.40
CA ILE A 25 -8.09 0.51 -13.10
C ILE A 25 -7.11 1.66 -12.90
N ALA A 26 -7.10 2.64 -13.82
CA ALA A 26 -6.21 3.79 -13.74
C ALA A 26 -6.41 4.59 -12.45
N ILE A 27 -7.67 4.82 -12.05
CA ILE A 27 -7.99 5.54 -10.81
C ILE A 27 -7.59 4.71 -9.58
N CYS A 28 -7.87 3.41 -9.54
CA CYS A 28 -7.47 2.57 -8.40
C CYS A 28 -5.95 2.54 -8.22
N ARG A 29 -5.20 2.38 -9.32
CA ARG A 29 -3.73 2.43 -9.29
C ARG A 29 -3.21 3.80 -8.86
N GLY A 30 -3.80 4.88 -9.37
CA GLY A 30 -3.44 6.25 -8.96
C GLY A 30 -3.73 6.53 -7.49
N TYR A 31 -4.85 6.02 -6.97
CA TYR A 31 -5.19 6.19 -5.56
C TYR A 31 -4.28 5.38 -4.64
N TRP A 32 -3.97 4.14 -5.02
CA TRP A 32 -3.00 3.30 -4.32
C TRP A 32 -1.62 3.96 -4.27
N ASP A 33 -1.15 4.50 -5.41
CA ASP A 33 0.12 5.22 -5.45
C ASP A 33 0.09 6.48 -4.57
N ARG A 34 -1.00 7.24 -4.60
CA ARG A 34 -1.11 8.46 -3.79
C ARG A 34 -1.04 8.15 -2.29
N MET A 35 -1.75 7.12 -1.81
CA MET A 35 -1.65 6.70 -0.42
C MET A 35 -0.25 6.20 -0.07
N GLY A 36 0.42 5.49 -0.99
CA GLY A 36 1.81 5.08 -0.82
C GLY A 36 2.74 6.28 -0.64
N GLN A 37 2.57 7.33 -1.43
CA GLN A 37 3.33 8.59 -1.28
C GLN A 37 3.07 9.27 0.07
N ASP A 38 1.82 9.28 0.54
CA ASP A 38 1.49 9.86 1.84
C ASP A 38 2.17 9.09 3.00
N VAL A 39 2.21 7.75 2.92
CA VAL A 39 2.97 6.93 3.88
C VAL A 39 4.47 7.15 3.76
N LEU A 40 5.00 7.31 2.55
CA LEU A 40 6.42 7.59 2.34
C LEU A 40 6.83 8.92 2.97
N SER A 41 6.10 9.99 2.66
CA SER A 41 6.32 11.32 3.25
C SER A 41 6.20 11.27 4.77
N PHE A 42 5.25 10.49 5.29
CA PHE A 42 5.11 10.27 6.72
C PHE A 42 6.35 9.62 7.35
N LEU A 43 6.94 8.62 6.70
CA LEU A 43 8.16 7.94 7.16
C LEU A 43 9.40 8.82 7.06
N GLU A 44 9.55 9.57 5.97
CA GLU A 44 10.68 10.48 5.76
C GLU A 44 10.78 11.57 6.82
N ASN A 45 9.63 12.09 7.26
CA ASN A 45 9.53 13.13 8.29
C ASN A 45 9.75 12.61 9.73
N ARG A 46 9.81 11.29 9.95
CA ARG A 46 9.79 10.69 11.30
C ARG A 46 10.79 9.54 11.50
N LYS A 47 11.96 9.64 10.86
CA LYS A 47 13.01 8.61 10.80
C LYS A 47 13.47 8.03 12.15
N GLU A 48 13.24 8.70 13.28
CA GLU A 48 13.72 8.25 14.60
C GLU A 48 12.71 7.41 15.40
N ASN A 49 11.43 7.39 15.04
CA ASN A 49 10.41 6.72 15.88
C ASN A 49 10.08 5.29 15.40
N ARG A 50 10.74 4.30 16.01
CA ARG A 50 10.61 2.86 15.72
C ARG A 50 9.19 2.29 15.78
N SER A 51 8.32 2.80 16.65
CA SER A 51 6.93 2.35 16.75
C SER A 51 6.11 2.63 15.49
N TRP A 52 6.45 3.68 14.75
CA TRP A 52 5.76 4.07 13.52
C TRP A 52 6.11 3.19 12.33
N TYR A 53 7.31 2.60 12.31
CA TYR A 53 7.68 1.61 11.28
C TYR A 53 6.76 0.38 11.32
N LYS A 54 6.42 -0.09 12.53
CA LYS A 54 5.48 -1.21 12.68
C LYS A 54 4.07 -0.81 12.22
N GLY A 55 3.60 0.37 12.61
CA GLY A 55 2.31 0.91 12.18
C GLY A 55 2.21 1.11 10.67
N SER A 56 3.23 1.71 10.06
CA SER A 56 3.33 1.93 8.61
C SER A 56 3.40 0.63 7.83
N ARG A 57 4.10 -0.39 8.34
CA ARG A 57 4.10 -1.73 7.72
C ARG A 57 2.69 -2.35 7.68
N ILE A 58 1.93 -2.21 8.77
CA ILE A 58 0.54 -2.67 8.82
C ILE A 58 -0.33 -1.86 7.85
N ALA A 59 -0.14 -0.54 7.80
CA ALA A 59 -0.88 0.32 6.87
C ALA A 59 -0.65 -0.07 5.41
N VAL A 60 0.61 -0.24 5.00
CA VAL A 60 0.97 -0.64 3.63
C VAL A 60 0.37 -2.00 3.27
N SER A 61 0.46 -2.99 4.17
CA SER A 61 -0.17 -4.30 3.95
C SER A 61 -1.68 -4.17 3.70
N ILE A 62 -2.37 -3.32 4.46
CA ILE A 62 -3.82 -3.12 4.30
C ILE A 62 -4.14 -2.43 2.98
N LEU A 63 -3.32 -1.47 2.53
CA LEU A 63 -3.49 -0.86 1.21
C LEU A 63 -3.37 -1.91 0.12
N ASP A 64 -2.28 -2.68 0.14
CA ASP A 64 -2.01 -3.70 -0.86
C ASP A 64 -3.12 -4.75 -0.92
N ASP A 65 -3.50 -5.30 0.23
CA ASP A 65 -4.55 -6.30 0.33
C ASP A 65 -5.90 -5.74 -0.14
N THR A 66 -6.23 -4.49 0.21
CA THR A 66 -7.53 -3.91 -0.14
C THR A 66 -7.63 -3.60 -1.62
N PHE A 67 -6.64 -2.92 -2.21
CA PHE A 67 -6.67 -2.62 -3.65
C PHE A 67 -6.62 -3.91 -4.47
N ALA A 68 -5.72 -4.83 -4.15
CA ALA A 68 -5.60 -6.09 -4.90
C ALA A 68 -6.88 -6.92 -4.80
N SER A 69 -7.42 -7.13 -3.59
CA SER A 69 -8.64 -7.93 -3.41
C SER A 69 -9.87 -7.30 -4.05
N GLN A 70 -10.07 -5.99 -3.91
CA GLN A 70 -11.25 -5.33 -4.48
C GLN A 70 -11.18 -5.28 -6.01
N MET A 71 -10.01 -4.96 -6.58
CA MET A 71 -9.84 -4.97 -8.04
C MET A 71 -10.02 -6.37 -8.62
N GLN A 72 -9.45 -7.40 -7.97
CA GLN A 72 -9.61 -8.78 -8.38
C GLN A 72 -11.07 -9.26 -8.26
N GLN A 73 -11.76 -8.90 -7.17
CA GLN A 73 -13.14 -9.27 -6.94
C GLN A 73 -14.09 -8.65 -7.98
N LEU A 74 -13.85 -7.40 -8.37
CA LEU A 74 -14.74 -6.65 -9.26
C LEU A 74 -14.48 -6.93 -10.74
N LEU A 75 -13.21 -7.11 -11.14
CA LEU A 75 -12.84 -7.26 -12.54
C LEU A 75 -12.48 -8.70 -12.94
N GLY A 76 -12.12 -9.56 -11.98
CA GLY A 76 -11.78 -10.96 -12.23
C GLY A 76 -10.81 -11.14 -13.40
N ASN A 77 -11.25 -11.88 -14.41
CA ASN A 77 -10.44 -12.21 -15.59
C ASN A 77 -10.14 -11.02 -16.52
N ALA A 78 -10.80 -9.88 -16.34
CA ALA A 78 -10.51 -8.66 -17.11
C ALA A 78 -9.24 -7.94 -16.61
N LEU A 79 -8.73 -8.31 -15.44
CA LEU A 79 -7.55 -7.73 -14.82
C LEU A 79 -6.28 -8.41 -15.34
N GLN A 80 -5.26 -7.64 -15.71
CA GLN A 80 -3.94 -8.18 -16.05
C GLN A 80 -3.05 -8.21 -14.82
N GLU A 81 -2.06 -9.11 -14.80
CA GLU A 81 -1.11 -9.22 -13.69
C GLU A 81 -0.41 -7.88 -13.38
N LYS A 82 -0.03 -7.14 -14.43
CA LYS A 82 0.55 -5.79 -14.32
C LYS A 82 -0.35 -4.77 -13.61
N ASP A 83 -1.67 -4.97 -13.65
CA ASP A 83 -2.64 -4.05 -13.04
C ASP A 83 -2.67 -4.22 -11.51
N LEU A 84 -2.23 -5.39 -11.01
CA LEU A 84 -2.07 -5.70 -9.59
C LEU A 84 -0.67 -5.43 -9.04
N GLU A 85 0.30 -5.13 -9.91
CA GLU A 85 1.64 -4.79 -9.44
C GLU A 85 1.61 -3.55 -8.55
N PRO A 86 2.20 -3.61 -7.35
CA PRO A 86 2.24 -2.47 -6.43
C PRO A 86 2.86 -1.24 -7.10
N PRO A 87 2.27 -0.06 -6.92
CA PRO A 87 2.85 1.18 -7.44
C PRO A 87 4.25 1.48 -6.87
N ARG A 88 4.98 2.36 -7.57
CA ARG A 88 6.37 2.70 -7.24
C ARG A 88 6.52 3.20 -5.79
N SER A 89 5.62 4.06 -5.33
CA SER A 89 5.64 4.59 -3.97
C SER A 89 5.55 3.50 -2.91
N ILE A 90 4.70 2.49 -3.11
CA ILE A 90 4.54 1.35 -2.21
C ILE A 90 5.81 0.51 -2.17
N MET A 91 6.42 0.26 -3.33
CA MET A 91 7.70 -0.47 -3.40
C MET A 91 8.80 0.26 -2.62
N GLU A 92 8.83 1.60 -2.71
CA GLU A 92 9.80 2.43 -2.00
C GLU A 92 9.57 2.41 -0.49
N VAL A 93 8.32 2.53 -0.05
CA VAL A 93 7.95 2.37 1.36
C VAL A 93 8.39 1.00 1.88
N ARG A 94 8.11 -0.08 1.13
CA ARG A 94 8.57 -1.44 1.49
C ARG A 94 10.09 -1.50 1.62
N SER A 95 10.83 -0.86 0.71
CA SER A 95 12.30 -0.78 0.78
C SER A 95 12.79 -0.10 2.05
N MET A 96 12.24 1.07 2.41
CA MET A 96 12.57 1.77 3.65
C MET A 96 12.27 0.93 4.88
N LEU A 97 11.08 0.31 4.92
CA LEU A 97 10.66 -0.53 6.04
C LEU A 97 11.47 -1.84 6.16
N CYS A 98 12.12 -2.31 5.09
CA CYS A 98 12.99 -3.50 5.10
C CYS A 98 14.45 -3.16 5.47
N LYS A 99 14.99 -2.03 5.01
CA LYS A 99 16.38 -1.61 5.32
C LYS A 99 16.62 -1.48 6.82
N ASP A 100 15.66 -0.92 7.56
CA ASP A 100 15.78 -0.78 9.02
C ASP A 100 15.60 -2.10 9.80
N ALA A 101 15.06 -3.15 9.17
CA ALA A 101 15.01 -4.48 9.78
C ALA A 101 16.38 -5.21 9.70
N ALA A 102 17.16 -4.97 8.65
CA ALA A 102 18.47 -5.58 8.44
C ALA A 102 19.58 -4.94 9.28
N ASN A 103 19.57 -3.60 9.40
CA ASN A 103 20.53 -2.85 10.24
C ASN A 103 20.51 -3.26 11.74
N HIS A 104 19.50 -4.03 12.17
CA HIS A 104 19.37 -4.48 13.54
C HIS A 104 19.95 -5.88 13.80
N LYS A 105 20.29 -6.67 12.77
CA LYS A 105 20.94 -7.97 12.97
C LYS A 105 22.44 -7.87 13.19
N ASP A 106 23.08 -6.80 12.72
CA ASP A 106 24.53 -6.63 12.82
C ASP A 106 25.01 -6.00 14.14
N ASN A 107 24.10 -5.59 15.03
CA ASN A 107 24.47 -4.87 16.27
C ASN A 107 24.33 -5.71 17.56
N THR A 108 24.27 -7.03 17.45
CA THR A 108 24.09 -7.96 18.60
C THR A 108 25.19 -9.00 18.77
N TYR A 109 26.45 -8.63 18.45
CA TYR A 109 27.62 -9.45 18.80
C TYR A 109 28.73 -8.62 19.44
N TYR A 110 28.50 -8.08 20.65
CA TYR A 110 29.57 -7.84 21.63
C TYR A 110 28.94 -7.69 23.03
N PHE A 111 28.95 -8.76 23.83
CA PHE A 111 29.19 -8.76 25.28
C PHE A 111 29.56 -10.18 25.71
#